data_AF-R9K5W3-F1
#
_entry.id   AF-R9K5W3-F1
#
_cell.length_a   1.000
_cell.length_b   1.000
_cell.length_c   1.000
_cell.angle_alpha   90.00
_cell.angle_beta   90.00
_cell.angle_gamma   90.00
#
_symmetry.space_group_name_H-M   'P 1'
#
loop_
_entity.id
_entity.type
_entity.pdbx_description
1 polymer ?
#
loop_
_entity_poly.entity_id
_entity_poly.type
_entity_poly.pdbx_seq_one_letter_code
_entity_poly.pdbx_strand_id
1 'polypeptide(L)'
;MRIQLSDHFTYRRLLRFVVSPVLMMICTSFYSIVDGFFVSNYVGKTPFAALNLVFPVCMAFGTVGIMIGTGGSAVVSKTLGEGKREKANQYFSMLVYFSIGLSLALTVAGLVFARPISIALGAGGELLEYSVLYSRLLFAALTPFVLQNVFQSFFVTAEKPGLSLKMSIAAGITNIVLDYLFIAVFRWGLAGAALATGIGQAVGGIIPLFYFARENDSLLRLTRTKLEKQVILKIFGNGSSEMVTNLSASIINILYNFQLMKLAGENGIAAYGIIMYVNFAFMAIYLGYAIGSSP
;
A
#
# COMPACT_ATOMS: atom_id res chain seq x y z
N MET A 1 -18.43 22.68 -14.61
CA MET A 1 -19.24 21.77 -15.47
C MET A 1 -18.98 20.34 -15.01
N ARG A 2 -20.02 19.61 -14.60
CA ARG A 2 -19.92 18.18 -14.25
C ARG A 2 -19.70 17.41 -15.56
N ILE A 3 -18.47 16.92 -15.78
CA ILE A 3 -18.19 15.98 -16.87
C ILE A 3 -18.85 14.66 -16.47
N GLN A 4 -19.79 14.17 -17.28
CA GLN A 4 -20.43 12.86 -17.06
C GLN A 4 -19.72 11.83 -17.93
N LEU A 5 -19.49 10.63 -17.39
CA LEU A 5 -18.80 9.52 -18.10
C LEU A 5 -19.52 9.10 -19.39
N SER A 6 -20.81 9.40 -19.53
CA SER A 6 -21.62 9.16 -20.71
C SER A 6 -21.46 10.19 -21.84
N ASP A 7 -20.65 11.23 -21.65
CA ASP A 7 -20.45 12.27 -22.66
C ASP A 7 -19.49 11.81 -23.77
N HIS A 8 -19.71 12.31 -25.00
CA HIS A 8 -18.76 12.11 -26.10
C HIS A 8 -17.43 12.81 -25.77
N PHE A 9 -16.36 12.03 -25.57
CA PHE A 9 -15.03 12.54 -25.29
C PHE A 9 -14.37 13.06 -26.58
N THR A 10 -14.29 14.38 -26.72
CA THR A 10 -13.36 15.04 -27.66
C THR A 10 -11.97 15.14 -27.01
N TYR A 11 -10.91 15.21 -27.81
CA TYR A 11 -9.52 15.34 -27.32
C TYR A 11 -9.35 16.44 -26.24
N ARG A 12 -10.01 17.59 -26.40
CA ARG A 12 -9.99 18.68 -25.40
C ARG A 12 -10.70 18.34 -24.08
N ARG A 13 -11.78 17.56 -24.12
CA ARG A 13 -12.51 17.12 -22.93
C ARG A 13 -11.73 16.02 -22.20
N LEU A 14 -11.15 15.09 -22.95
CA LEU A 14 -10.27 14.05 -22.41
C LEU A 14 -9.07 14.67 -21.68
N LEU A 15 -8.35 15.60 -22.33
CA LEU A 15 -7.23 16.30 -21.68
C LEU A 15 -7.67 17.04 -20.41
N ARG A 16 -8.82 17.73 -20.43
CA ARG A 16 -9.34 18.41 -19.23
C ARG A 16 -9.71 17.45 -18.10
N PHE A 17 -10.22 16.26 -18.43
CA PHE A 17 -10.56 15.22 -17.48
C PHE A 17 -9.31 14.60 -16.85
N VAL A 18 -8.31 14.32 -17.69
CA VAL A 18 -7.05 13.68 -17.32
C VAL A 18 -6.08 14.60 -16.56
N VAL A 19 -6.17 15.92 -16.76
CA VAL A 19 -5.32 16.90 -16.06
C VAL A 19 -5.36 16.75 -14.54
N SER A 20 -6.52 16.42 -13.95
CA SER A 20 -6.62 16.28 -12.50
C SER A 20 -5.88 15.03 -11.97
N PRO A 21 -6.09 13.82 -12.53
CA PRO A 21 -5.26 12.64 -12.24
C PRO A 21 -3.76 12.83 -12.51
N VAL A 22 -3.39 13.54 -13.57
CA VAL A 22 -1.98 13.87 -13.88
C VAL A 22 -1.38 14.77 -12.81
N LEU A 23 -2.04 15.85 -12.44
CA LEU A 23 -1.58 16.72 -11.35
C LEU A 23 -1.48 15.95 -10.03
N MET A 24 -2.43 15.07 -9.73
CA MET A 24 -2.38 14.21 -8.55
C MET A 24 -1.12 13.35 -8.54
N MET A 25 -0.81 12.65 -9.63
CA MET A 25 0.40 11.81 -9.72
C MET A 25 1.70 12.61 -9.68
N ILE A 26 1.74 13.79 -10.30
CA ILE A 26 2.91 14.70 -10.22
C ILE A 26 3.14 15.14 -8.77
N CYS A 27 2.08 15.57 -8.07
CA CYS A 27 2.21 15.92 -6.66
C CYS A 27 2.72 14.72 -5.85
N THR A 28 2.14 13.52 -6.05
CA THR A 28 2.61 12.28 -5.40
C THR A 28 4.09 12.01 -5.63
N SER A 29 4.60 12.17 -6.86
CA SER A 29 6.02 11.94 -7.15
C SER A 29 6.93 12.97 -6.48
N PHE A 30 6.55 14.24 -6.44
CA PHE A 30 7.28 15.25 -5.67
C PHE A 30 7.32 14.92 -4.18
N TYR A 31 6.21 14.43 -3.59
CA TYR A 31 6.20 14.03 -2.19
C TYR A 31 7.12 12.83 -1.94
N SER A 32 7.12 11.82 -2.81
CA SER A 32 8.04 10.67 -2.69
C SER A 32 9.51 11.08 -2.80
N ILE A 33 9.84 12.05 -3.68
CA ILE A 33 11.18 12.63 -3.76
C ILE A 33 11.55 13.34 -2.45
N VAL A 34 10.63 14.13 -1.90
CA VAL A 34 10.86 14.88 -0.67
C VAL A 34 11.07 13.94 0.51
N ASP A 35 10.28 12.87 0.63
CA ASP A 35 10.46 11.83 1.65
C ASP A 35 11.82 11.13 1.53
N GLY A 36 12.16 10.66 0.32
CA GLY A 36 13.47 10.09 0.04
C GLY A 36 14.63 11.06 0.33
N PHE A 37 14.43 12.35 0.04
CA PHE A 37 15.39 13.41 0.36
C PHE A 37 15.53 13.61 1.87
N PHE A 38 14.44 13.60 2.63
CA PHE A 38 14.50 13.68 4.09
C PHE A 38 15.30 12.52 4.66
N VAL A 39 15.02 11.29 4.25
CA VAL A 39 15.75 10.10 4.73
C VAL A 39 17.23 10.15 4.31
N SER A 40 17.52 10.43 3.05
CA SER A 40 18.89 10.46 2.53
C SER A 40 19.73 11.57 3.17
N ASN A 41 19.19 12.79 3.26
CA ASN A 41 19.94 13.97 3.67
C ASN A 41 20.00 14.15 5.20
N TYR A 42 18.93 13.82 5.93
CA TYR A 42 18.90 14.01 7.40
C TYR A 42 19.37 12.78 8.17
N VAL A 43 19.25 11.58 7.60
CA VAL A 43 19.58 10.32 8.30
C VAL A 43 20.86 9.70 7.76
N GLY A 44 21.09 9.81 6.45
CA GLY A 44 22.32 9.40 5.79
C GLY A 44 22.14 8.25 4.80
N LYS A 45 23.22 7.98 4.05
CA LYS A 45 23.23 7.02 2.94
C LYS A 45 22.90 5.58 3.35
N THR A 46 23.42 5.12 4.48
CA THR A 46 23.28 3.72 4.93
C THR A 46 21.85 3.40 5.37
N PRO A 47 21.20 4.25 6.18
CA PRO A 47 19.76 4.17 6.43
C PRO A 47 18.90 4.21 5.16
N PHE A 48 19.25 5.08 4.20
CA PHE A 48 18.52 5.18 2.94
C PHE A 48 18.67 3.92 2.08
N ALA A 49 19.87 3.34 2.00
CA ALA A 49 20.10 2.06 1.33
C ALA A 49 19.34 0.92 2.02
N ALA A 50 19.32 0.89 3.36
CA ALA A 50 18.57 -0.09 4.15
C ALA A 50 17.07 -0.08 3.81
N LEU A 51 16.47 1.11 3.76
CA LEU A 51 15.07 1.31 3.37
C LEU A 51 14.80 0.73 1.98
N ASN A 52 15.61 1.10 0.97
CA ASN A 52 15.41 0.65 -0.41
C ASN A 52 15.61 -0.87 -0.57
N LEU A 53 16.49 -1.46 0.24
CA LEU A 53 16.77 -2.89 0.21
C LEU A 53 15.57 -3.72 0.69
N VAL A 54 14.94 -3.33 1.80
CA VAL A 54 13.89 -4.13 2.47
C VAL A 54 12.47 -3.75 2.08
N PHE A 55 12.24 -2.55 1.53
CA PHE A 55 10.91 -2.08 1.16
C PHE A 55 10.16 -3.03 0.20
N PRO A 56 10.78 -3.59 -0.86
CA PRO A 56 10.12 -4.57 -1.74
C PRO A 56 9.66 -5.83 -1.00
N VAL A 57 10.40 -6.28 0.02
CA VAL A 57 10.00 -7.44 0.82
C VAL A 57 8.79 -7.10 1.68
N CYS A 58 8.77 -5.93 2.31
CA CYS A 58 7.61 -5.49 3.09
C CYS A 58 6.35 -5.38 2.21
N MET A 59 6.50 -4.85 0.98
CA MET A 59 5.42 -4.82 -0.01
C MET A 59 4.94 -6.21 -0.40
N ALA A 60 5.85 -7.17 -0.61
CA ALA A 60 5.50 -8.55 -0.92
C ALA A 60 4.57 -9.17 0.13
N PHE A 61 4.83 -8.96 1.42
CA PHE A 61 3.96 -9.43 2.50
C PHE A 61 2.59 -8.73 2.49
N GLY A 62 2.54 -7.45 2.13
CA GLY A 62 1.29 -6.67 2.05
C GLY A 62 0.40 -7.02 0.86
N THR A 63 0.92 -7.69 -0.18
CA THR A 63 0.13 -8.11 -1.36
C THR A 63 -1.06 -8.99 -1.01
N VAL A 64 -1.03 -9.66 0.14
CA VAL A 64 -2.16 -10.43 0.68
C VAL A 64 -3.39 -9.54 0.90
N GLY A 65 -3.20 -8.28 1.31
CA GLY A 65 -4.29 -7.31 1.43
C GLY A 65 -4.92 -6.97 0.08
N ILE A 66 -4.09 -6.85 -0.96
CA ILE A 66 -4.54 -6.61 -2.33
C ILE A 66 -5.35 -7.82 -2.84
N MET A 67 -4.85 -9.04 -2.61
CA MET A 67 -5.55 -10.29 -2.96
C MET A 67 -6.93 -10.38 -2.32
N ILE A 68 -7.00 -10.18 -1.00
CA ILE A 68 -8.26 -10.26 -0.25
C ILE A 68 -9.19 -9.11 -0.66
N GLY A 69 -8.66 -7.91 -0.86
CA GLY A 69 -9.42 -6.73 -1.28
C GLY A 69 -10.09 -6.95 -2.63
N THR A 70 -9.32 -7.26 -3.67
CA THR A 70 -9.85 -7.44 -5.04
C THR A 70 -10.73 -8.69 -5.16
N GLY A 71 -10.23 -9.86 -4.73
CA GLY A 71 -10.99 -11.11 -4.80
C GLY A 71 -12.23 -11.10 -3.93
N GLY A 72 -12.14 -10.48 -2.75
CA GLY A 72 -13.24 -10.31 -1.80
C GLY A 72 -14.32 -9.38 -2.31
N SER A 73 -13.91 -8.23 -2.85
CA SER A 73 -14.81 -7.26 -3.47
C SER A 73 -15.62 -7.87 -4.60
N ALA A 74 -15.00 -8.70 -5.45
CA ALA A 74 -15.73 -9.41 -6.52
C ALA A 74 -16.84 -10.34 -5.98
N VAL A 75 -16.54 -11.13 -4.94
CA VAL A 75 -17.52 -12.05 -4.33
C VAL A 75 -18.64 -11.31 -3.62
N VAL A 76 -18.30 -10.25 -2.87
CA VAL A 76 -19.28 -9.43 -2.15
C VAL A 76 -20.15 -8.62 -3.10
N SER A 77 -19.56 -7.97 -4.12
CA SER A 77 -20.30 -7.26 -5.17
C SER A 77 -21.28 -8.18 -5.90
N LYS A 78 -20.85 -9.41 -6.24
CA LYS A 78 -21.77 -10.40 -6.84
C LYS A 78 -22.93 -10.72 -5.90
N THR A 79 -22.66 -10.94 -4.61
CA THR A 79 -23.68 -11.30 -3.62
C THR A 79 -24.67 -10.15 -3.37
N LEU A 80 -24.19 -8.91 -3.40
CA LEU A 80 -25.02 -7.70 -3.37
C LEU A 80 -25.92 -7.61 -4.62
N GLY A 81 -25.37 -7.88 -5.80
CA GLY A 81 -26.13 -7.91 -7.07
C GLY A 81 -27.20 -9.00 -7.12
N GLU A 82 -27.02 -10.11 -6.40
CA GLU A 82 -28.04 -11.14 -6.21
C GLU A 82 -29.14 -10.75 -5.19
N GLY A 83 -29.09 -9.54 -4.62
CA GLY A 83 -30.05 -9.05 -3.63
C GLY A 83 -29.85 -9.61 -2.21
N LYS A 84 -28.81 -10.40 -1.96
CA LYS A 84 -28.56 -11.10 -0.69
C LYS A 84 -27.71 -10.26 0.28
N ARG A 85 -28.26 -9.14 0.78
CA ARG A 85 -27.52 -8.15 1.59
C ARG A 85 -26.94 -8.72 2.89
N GLU A 86 -27.71 -9.52 3.62
CA GLU A 86 -27.26 -10.12 4.88
C GLU A 86 -26.05 -11.03 4.65
N LYS A 87 -26.09 -11.80 3.56
CA LYS A 87 -25.00 -12.70 3.18
C LYS A 87 -23.76 -11.95 2.71
N ALA A 88 -23.95 -10.84 1.99
CA ALA A 88 -22.85 -9.95 1.62
C ALA A 88 -22.14 -9.37 2.86
N ASN A 89 -22.90 -8.94 3.87
CA ASN A 89 -22.35 -8.48 5.16
C ASN A 89 -21.58 -9.58 5.90
N GLN A 90 -22.08 -10.80 5.90
CA GLN A 90 -21.38 -11.95 6.49
C GLN A 90 -20.06 -12.24 5.78
N TYR A 91 -20.03 -12.24 4.45
CA TYR A 91 -18.82 -12.44 3.66
C TYR A 91 -17.81 -11.31 3.86
N PHE A 92 -18.25 -10.05 3.82
CA PHE A 92 -17.40 -8.90 4.11
C PHE A 92 -16.77 -9.00 5.50
N SER A 93 -17.57 -9.28 6.53
CA SER A 93 -17.08 -9.43 7.91
C SER A 93 -16.09 -10.58 8.03
N MET A 94 -16.38 -11.72 7.38
CA MET A 94 -15.50 -12.88 7.38
C MET A 94 -14.14 -12.51 6.79
N LEU A 95 -14.14 -11.73 5.70
CA LEU A 95 -12.93 -11.30 5.03
C LEU A 95 -12.09 -10.34 5.84
N VAL A 96 -12.73 -9.39 6.53
CA VAL A 96 -12.04 -8.47 7.44
C VAL A 96 -11.45 -9.23 8.63
N TYR A 97 -12.19 -10.16 9.26
CA TYR A 97 -11.64 -10.94 10.37
C TYR A 97 -10.53 -11.90 9.91
N PHE A 98 -10.69 -12.51 8.74
CA PHE A 98 -9.67 -13.36 8.16
C PHE A 98 -8.41 -12.58 7.80
N SER A 99 -8.54 -11.37 7.23
CA SER A 99 -7.39 -10.52 6.91
C SER A 99 -6.64 -10.06 8.16
N ILE A 100 -7.34 -9.75 9.25
CA ILE A 100 -6.73 -9.46 10.56
C ILE A 100 -5.96 -10.68 11.07
N GLY A 101 -6.58 -11.86 11.09
CA GLY A 101 -5.93 -13.08 11.57
C GLY A 101 -4.69 -13.46 10.75
N LEU A 102 -4.80 -13.38 9.41
CA LEU A 102 -3.70 -13.70 8.50
C LEU A 102 -2.57 -12.67 8.59
N SER A 103 -2.90 -11.38 8.62
CA SER A 103 -1.89 -10.32 8.72
C SER A 103 -1.19 -10.29 10.08
N LEU A 104 -1.86 -10.65 11.18
CA LEU A 104 -1.21 -10.85 12.47
C LEU A 104 -0.22 -12.02 12.43
N ALA A 105 -0.59 -13.15 11.83
CA ALA A 105 0.33 -14.27 11.65
C ALA A 105 1.55 -13.89 10.80
N LEU A 106 1.32 -13.15 9.71
CA LEU A 106 2.40 -12.61 8.86
C LEU A 106 3.25 -11.56 9.57
N THR A 107 2.66 -10.76 10.47
CA THR A 107 3.38 -9.78 11.29
C THR A 107 4.36 -10.50 12.21
N VAL A 108 3.91 -11.53 12.92
CA VAL A 108 4.78 -12.35 13.80
C VAL A 108 5.88 -13.00 12.99
N ALA A 109 5.56 -13.61 11.84
CA ALA A 109 6.56 -14.19 10.95
C ALA A 109 7.57 -13.13 10.47
N GLY A 110 7.11 -11.98 9.99
CA GLY A 110 7.97 -10.89 9.54
C GLY A 110 8.90 -10.37 10.64
N LEU A 111 8.42 -10.22 11.87
CA LEU A 111 9.24 -9.78 13.01
C LEU A 111 10.34 -10.79 13.36
N VAL A 112 10.02 -12.09 13.36
CA VAL A 112 10.97 -13.17 13.64
C VAL A 112 11.99 -13.30 12.51
N PHE A 113 11.54 -13.24 11.26
CA PHE A 113 12.38 -13.44 10.08
C PHE A 113 13.02 -12.15 9.53
N ALA A 114 12.78 -10.97 10.11
CA ALA A 114 13.33 -9.69 9.62
C ALA A 114 14.87 -9.72 9.47
N ARG A 115 15.57 -10.28 10.45
CA ARG A 115 17.05 -10.41 10.42
C ARG A 115 17.54 -11.42 9.39
N PRO A 116 17.09 -12.68 9.36
CA PRO A 116 17.53 -13.62 8.33
C PRO A 116 17.15 -13.18 6.92
N ILE A 117 15.99 -12.52 6.73
CA ILE A 117 15.62 -11.90 5.45
C ILE A 117 16.64 -10.83 5.06
N SER A 118 16.97 -9.90 5.98
CA SER A 118 17.93 -8.82 5.70
C SER A 118 19.33 -9.36 5.36
N ILE A 119 19.78 -10.41 6.07
CA ILE A 119 21.04 -11.11 5.75
C ILE A 119 20.95 -11.76 4.37
N ALA A 120 19.84 -12.43 4.06
CA ALA A 120 19.63 -13.07 2.77
C ALA A 120 19.69 -12.07 1.62
N LEU A 121 19.16 -10.85 1.81
CA LEU A 121 19.25 -9.73 0.85
C LEU A 121 20.67 -9.16 0.66
N GLY A 122 21.66 -9.66 1.40
CA GLY A 122 23.05 -9.22 1.31
C GLY A 122 23.40 -8.05 2.24
N ALA A 123 22.56 -7.72 3.23
CA ALA A 123 22.89 -6.69 4.21
C ALA A 123 23.94 -7.21 5.22
N GLY A 124 24.98 -6.40 5.46
CA GLY A 124 26.01 -6.65 6.48
C GLY A 124 26.38 -5.37 7.25
N GLY A 125 27.06 -5.51 8.39
CA GLY A 125 27.50 -4.36 9.20
C GLY A 125 26.34 -3.46 9.65
N GLU A 126 26.53 -2.14 9.60
CA GLU A 126 25.49 -1.16 9.96
C GLU A 126 24.23 -1.25 9.08
N LEU A 127 24.38 -1.59 7.80
CA LEU A 127 23.27 -1.75 6.87
C LEU A 127 22.29 -2.83 7.34
N LEU A 128 22.80 -3.91 7.93
CA LEU A 128 21.97 -4.98 8.49
C LEU A 128 21.11 -4.47 9.66
N GLU A 129 21.72 -3.73 10.59
CA GLU A 129 21.01 -3.24 11.77
C GLU A 129 19.92 -2.22 11.39
N TYR A 130 20.20 -1.31 10.44
CA TYR A 130 19.18 -0.42 9.88
C TYR A 130 18.09 -1.16 9.13
N SER A 131 18.44 -2.19 8.33
CA SER A 131 17.48 -3.01 7.59
C SER A 131 16.54 -3.75 8.52
N VAL A 132 17.07 -4.30 9.62
CA VAL A 132 16.28 -5.01 10.65
C VAL A 132 15.38 -4.05 11.40
N LEU A 133 15.90 -2.89 11.83
CA LEU A 133 15.13 -1.86 12.51
C LEU A 133 13.92 -1.43 11.66
N TYR A 134 14.18 -1.04 10.42
CA TYR A 134 13.15 -0.56 9.51
C TYR A 134 12.13 -1.66 9.17
N SER A 135 12.60 -2.87 8.85
CA SER A 135 11.72 -4.01 8.56
C SER A 135 10.82 -4.36 9.73
N ARG A 136 11.34 -4.36 10.97
CA ARG A 136 10.52 -4.69 12.16
C ARG A 136 9.42 -3.66 12.41
N LEU A 137 9.73 -2.37 12.23
CA LEU A 137 8.74 -1.31 12.38
C LEU A 137 7.65 -1.40 11.30
N LEU A 138 8.01 -1.69 10.04
CA LEU A 138 7.03 -1.91 8.98
C LEU A 138 6.22 -3.19 9.18
N PHE A 139 6.84 -4.29 9.63
CA PHE A 139 6.11 -5.51 9.93
C PHE A 139 5.13 -5.33 11.08
N ALA A 140 5.48 -4.55 12.11
CA ALA A 140 4.55 -4.20 13.18
C ALA A 140 3.31 -3.43 12.65
N ALA A 141 3.47 -2.65 11.57
CA ALA A 141 2.38 -1.95 10.88
C ALA A 141 1.73 -2.75 9.73
N LEU A 142 2.13 -4.02 9.52
CA LEU A 142 1.64 -4.84 8.41
C LEU A 142 0.13 -5.09 8.49
N THR A 143 -0.41 -5.29 9.69
CA THR A 143 -1.85 -5.49 9.90
C THR A 143 -2.67 -4.29 9.43
N PRO A 144 -2.37 -3.05 9.88
CA PRO A 144 -2.95 -1.83 9.31
C PRO A 144 -2.80 -1.71 7.79
N PHE A 145 -1.61 -2.05 7.25
CA PHE A 145 -1.37 -1.97 5.80
C PHE A 145 -2.25 -2.93 5.00
N VAL A 146 -2.38 -4.18 5.46
CA VAL A 146 -3.27 -5.17 4.84
C VAL A 146 -4.73 -4.69 4.90
N LEU A 147 -5.16 -4.15 6.05
CA LEU A 147 -6.50 -3.60 6.20
C LEU A 147 -6.76 -2.41 5.29
N GLN A 148 -5.80 -1.50 5.14
CA GLN A 148 -5.91 -0.35 4.24
C GLN A 148 -6.22 -0.81 2.81
N ASN A 149 -5.47 -1.79 2.30
CA ASN A 149 -5.68 -2.33 0.95
C ASN A 149 -7.06 -3.01 0.82
N VAL A 150 -7.46 -3.80 1.83
CA VAL A 150 -8.76 -4.46 1.87
C VAL A 150 -9.90 -3.44 1.83
N PHE A 151 -9.85 -2.41 2.69
CA PHE A 151 -10.88 -1.39 2.75
C PHE A 151 -10.91 -0.49 1.52
N GLN A 152 -9.76 -0.22 0.90
CA GLN A 152 -9.71 0.55 -0.34
C GLN A 152 -10.58 -0.10 -1.43
N SER A 153 -10.54 -1.43 -1.57
CA SER A 153 -11.42 -2.16 -2.47
C SER A 153 -12.87 -2.19 -1.98
N PHE A 154 -13.11 -2.47 -0.70
CA PHE A 154 -14.47 -2.59 -0.17
C PHE A 154 -15.26 -1.28 -0.11
N PHE A 155 -14.62 -0.12 0.02
CA PHE A 155 -15.31 1.16 -0.13
C PHE A 155 -15.88 1.34 -1.54
N VAL A 156 -15.20 0.82 -2.57
CA VAL A 156 -15.72 0.85 -3.94
C VAL A 156 -16.93 -0.09 -4.06
N THR A 157 -16.83 -1.32 -3.52
CA THR A 157 -17.96 -2.26 -3.46
C THR A 157 -19.14 -1.72 -2.65
N ALA A 158 -18.89 -0.92 -1.62
CA ALA A 158 -19.93 -0.28 -0.81
C ALA A 158 -20.56 0.97 -1.46
N GLU A 159 -20.26 1.25 -2.72
CA GLU A 159 -20.68 2.45 -3.47
C GLU A 159 -20.21 3.77 -2.83
N LYS A 160 -19.07 3.75 -2.15
CA LYS A 160 -18.43 4.91 -1.50
C LYS A 160 -16.99 5.15 -2.01
N PRO A 161 -16.72 5.19 -3.33
CA PRO A 161 -15.36 5.44 -3.84
C PRO A 161 -14.80 6.80 -3.40
N GLY A 162 -15.66 7.81 -3.22
CA GLY A 162 -15.23 9.11 -2.68
C GLY A 162 -14.75 9.05 -1.23
N LEU A 163 -15.27 8.13 -0.41
CA LEU A 163 -14.78 7.91 0.95
C LEU A 163 -13.44 7.16 0.93
N SER A 164 -13.29 6.17 0.03
CA SER A 164 -12.00 5.50 -0.24
C SER A 164 -10.90 6.50 -0.54
N LEU A 165 -11.16 7.42 -1.48
CA LEU A 165 -10.21 8.46 -1.87
C LEU A 165 -9.86 9.38 -0.68
N LYS A 166 -10.86 9.82 0.09
CA LYS A 166 -10.62 10.66 1.28
C LYS A 166 -9.75 9.94 2.33
N MET A 167 -9.96 8.65 2.55
CA MET A 167 -9.16 7.86 3.49
C MET A 167 -7.72 7.70 3.00
N SER A 168 -7.52 7.41 1.71
CA SER A 168 -6.17 7.32 1.12
C SER A 168 -5.43 8.66 1.16
N ILE A 169 -6.11 9.78 0.88
CA ILE A 169 -5.53 11.12 1.00
C ILE A 169 -5.20 11.43 2.47
N ALA A 170 -6.09 11.12 3.41
CA ALA A 170 -5.84 11.33 4.83
C ALA A 170 -4.63 10.50 5.33
N ALA A 171 -4.52 9.25 4.91
CA ALA A 171 -3.39 8.38 5.20
C ALA A 171 -2.07 8.96 4.65
N GLY A 172 -2.06 9.38 3.37
CA GLY A 172 -0.89 9.98 2.73
C GLY A 172 -0.48 11.32 3.36
N ILE A 173 -1.43 12.23 3.61
CA ILE A 173 -1.14 13.50 4.30
C ILE A 173 -0.61 13.24 5.70
N THR A 174 -1.21 12.32 6.45
CA THR A 174 -0.74 11.98 7.79
C THR A 174 0.69 11.44 7.74
N ASN A 175 1.00 10.55 6.80
CA ASN A 175 2.36 10.07 6.59
C ASN A 175 3.34 11.22 6.33
N ILE A 176 3.06 12.10 5.36
CA ILE A 176 3.94 13.23 5.02
C ILE A 176 4.17 14.18 6.21
N VAL A 177 3.10 14.55 6.91
CA VAL A 177 3.19 15.46 8.06
C VAL A 177 4.00 14.82 9.18
N LEU A 178 3.82 13.52 9.41
CA LEU A 178 4.58 12.78 10.43
C LEU A 178 6.02 12.54 10.01
N ASP A 179 6.32 12.32 8.72
CA ASP A 179 7.71 12.22 8.23
C ASP A 179 8.45 13.52 8.50
N TYR A 180 7.84 14.67 8.19
CA TYR A 180 8.43 15.97 8.52
C TYR A 180 8.64 16.14 10.03
N LEU A 181 7.65 15.81 10.86
CA LEU A 181 7.77 15.95 12.31
C LEU A 181 8.81 15.00 12.91
N PHE A 182 8.81 13.73 12.52
CA PHE A 182 9.67 12.71 13.12
C PHE A 182 11.10 12.78 12.59
N ILE A 183 11.28 13.07 11.31
CA ILE A 183 12.61 13.13 10.68
C ILE A 183 13.22 14.52 10.85
N ALA A 184 12.51 15.60 10.49
CA ALA A 184 13.09 16.95 10.47
C ALA A 184 13.08 17.62 11.84
N VAL A 185 11.98 17.50 12.60
CA VAL A 185 11.83 18.18 13.90
C VAL A 185 12.41 17.35 15.05
N PHE A 186 11.94 16.10 15.22
CA PHE A 186 12.37 15.25 16.34
C PHE A 186 13.67 14.47 16.06
N ARG A 187 14.12 14.41 14.81
CA ARG A 187 15.37 13.75 14.40
C ARG A 187 15.45 12.28 14.84
N TRP A 188 14.34 11.57 14.78
CA TRP A 188 14.26 10.13 15.09
C TRP A 188 14.85 9.24 13.99
N GLY A 189 15.37 9.84 12.93
CA GLY A 189 16.06 9.14 11.85
C GLY A 189 15.18 8.13 11.13
N LEU A 190 15.76 6.98 10.78
CA LEU A 190 15.09 5.91 10.03
C LEU A 190 13.88 5.32 10.77
N ALA A 191 13.94 5.26 12.09
CA ALA A 191 12.81 4.82 12.90
C ALA A 191 11.63 5.78 12.79
N GLY A 192 11.90 7.08 12.70
CA GLY A 192 10.89 8.11 12.46
C GLY A 192 10.13 7.88 11.14
N ALA A 193 10.86 7.65 10.05
CA ALA A 193 10.27 7.36 8.73
C ALA A 193 9.35 6.12 8.76
N ALA A 194 9.82 5.03 9.39
CA ALA A 194 9.04 3.81 9.51
C ALA A 194 7.77 4.00 10.36
N LEU A 195 7.86 4.76 11.46
CA LEU A 195 6.72 5.08 12.33
C LEU A 195 5.70 5.97 11.62
N ALA A 196 6.14 6.99 10.90
CA ALA A 196 5.26 7.85 10.12
C ALA A 196 4.52 7.06 9.04
N THR A 197 5.21 6.15 8.35
CA THR A 197 4.61 5.22 7.38
C THR A 197 3.57 4.32 8.05
N GLY A 198 3.94 3.70 9.19
CA GLY A 198 3.06 2.81 9.92
C GLY A 198 1.81 3.50 10.47
N ILE A 199 1.93 4.74 10.94
CA ILE A 199 0.78 5.54 11.40
C ILE A 199 -0.09 5.97 10.21
N GLY A 200 0.50 6.34 9.07
CA GLY A 200 -0.26 6.60 7.84
C GLY A 200 -1.09 5.39 7.42
N GLN A 201 -0.50 4.19 7.46
CA GLN A 201 -1.21 2.93 7.21
C GLN A 201 -2.29 2.65 8.26
N ALA A 202 -2.04 2.99 9.53
CA ALA A 202 -3.04 2.92 10.60
C ALA A 202 -4.26 3.81 10.34
N VAL A 203 -4.06 5.04 9.85
CA VAL A 203 -5.15 5.93 9.42
C VAL A 203 -5.95 5.28 8.29
N GLY A 204 -5.27 4.70 7.30
CA GLY A 204 -5.92 4.05 6.16
C GLY A 204 -6.59 2.71 6.46
N GLY A 205 -6.14 1.96 7.47
CA GLY A 205 -6.64 0.62 7.81
C GLY A 205 -7.58 0.60 9.02
N ILE A 206 -7.25 1.33 10.09
CA ILE A 206 -7.98 1.27 11.37
C ILE A 206 -9.21 2.19 11.35
N ILE A 207 -9.13 3.38 10.74
CA ILE A 207 -10.29 4.29 10.69
C ILE A 207 -11.44 3.67 9.89
N PRO A 208 -11.22 3.06 8.72
CA PRO A 208 -12.28 2.35 8.01
C PRO A 208 -12.87 1.17 8.79
N LEU A 209 -12.05 0.47 9.58
CA LEU A 209 -12.54 -0.59 10.46
C LEU A 209 -13.60 -0.07 11.43
N PHE A 210 -13.36 1.09 12.05
CA PHE A 210 -14.35 1.73 12.92
C PHE A 210 -15.58 2.25 12.17
N TYR A 211 -15.41 2.76 10.95
CA TYR A 211 -16.53 3.18 10.10
C TYR A 211 -17.46 2.01 9.76
N PHE A 212 -16.91 0.85 9.39
CA PHE A 212 -17.70 -0.35 9.08
C PHE A 212 -18.22 -1.09 10.32
N ALA A 213 -17.63 -0.86 11.50
CA ALA A 213 -18.09 -1.40 12.78
C ALA A 213 -19.32 -0.67 13.34
N ARG A 214 -19.51 0.60 12.98
CA ARG A 214 -20.65 1.42 13.45
C ARG A 214 -21.78 1.42 12.45
N GLU A 215 -22.95 1.88 12.89
CA GLU A 215 -24.02 2.21 11.95
C GLU A 215 -23.52 3.28 10.98
N ASN A 216 -23.61 2.94 9.70
CA ASN A 216 -23.16 3.79 8.61
C ASN A 216 -24.17 3.78 7.48
N ASP A 217 -23.98 4.72 6.55
CA ASP A 217 -24.79 4.93 5.36
C ASP A 217 -24.33 4.07 4.17
N SER A 218 -23.61 2.98 4.42
CA SER A 218 -23.06 2.08 3.40
C SER A 218 -23.82 0.76 3.32
N LEU A 219 -23.64 0.05 2.20
CA LEU A 219 -24.23 -1.27 1.96
C LEU A 219 -23.58 -2.38 2.80
N LEU A 220 -22.41 -2.12 3.38
CA LEU A 220 -21.60 -3.10 4.09
C LEU A 220 -21.45 -2.72 5.57
N ARG A 221 -21.59 -3.73 6.44
CA ARG A 221 -21.38 -3.58 7.88
C ARG A 221 -20.71 -4.82 8.46
N LEU A 222 -19.90 -4.60 9.49
CA LEU A 222 -19.35 -5.69 10.28
C LEU A 222 -20.47 -6.35 11.10
N THR A 223 -20.58 -7.66 10.96
CA THR A 223 -21.57 -8.49 11.61
C THR A 223 -20.94 -9.79 12.10
N ARG A 224 -21.74 -10.62 12.77
CA ARG A 224 -21.35 -11.98 13.11
C ARG A 224 -21.30 -12.81 11.84
N THR A 225 -20.26 -13.61 11.72
CA THR A 225 -20.01 -14.43 10.54
C THR A 225 -19.40 -15.76 10.94
N LYS A 226 -19.40 -16.71 10.01
CA LYS A 226 -18.74 -18.01 10.15
C LYS A 226 -17.67 -18.12 9.07
N LEU A 227 -16.58 -18.82 9.39
CA LEU A 227 -15.52 -19.08 8.42
C LEU A 227 -15.98 -20.12 7.41
N GLU A 228 -16.22 -19.69 6.17
CA GLU A 228 -16.58 -20.55 5.05
C GLU A 228 -15.37 -20.77 4.12
N LYS A 229 -14.71 -21.93 4.27
CA LYS A 229 -13.50 -22.28 3.51
C LYS A 229 -13.67 -22.17 1.99
N GLN A 230 -14.84 -22.56 1.47
CA GLN A 230 -15.12 -22.52 0.03
C GLN A 230 -15.09 -21.08 -0.52
N VAL A 231 -15.62 -20.13 0.27
CA VAL A 231 -15.64 -18.72 -0.09
C VAL A 231 -14.21 -18.18 -0.09
N ILE A 232 -13.42 -18.49 0.95
CA ILE A 232 -12.01 -18.10 1.04
C ILE A 232 -11.22 -18.60 -0.17
N LEU A 233 -11.34 -19.88 -0.55
CA LEU A 233 -10.64 -20.42 -1.73
C LEU A 233 -11.02 -19.70 -3.03
N LYS A 234 -12.30 -19.34 -3.18
CA LYS A 234 -12.78 -18.60 -4.34
C LYS A 234 -12.20 -17.18 -4.42
N ILE A 235 -12.05 -16.52 -3.27
CA ILE A 235 -11.45 -15.20 -3.16
C ILE A 235 -9.97 -15.24 -3.54
N PHE A 236 -9.24 -16.25 -3.04
CA PHE A 236 -7.84 -16.45 -3.40
C PHE A 236 -7.70 -16.64 -4.91
N GLY A 237 -8.57 -17.45 -5.53
CA GLY A 237 -8.62 -17.56 -7.00
C GLY A 237 -8.82 -16.22 -7.69
N ASN A 238 -9.85 -15.46 -7.29
CA ASN A 238 -10.20 -14.18 -7.94
C ASN A 238 -9.15 -13.07 -7.74
N GLY A 239 -8.50 -13.01 -6.58
CA GLY A 239 -7.51 -11.99 -6.25
C GLY A 239 -6.06 -12.40 -6.56
N SER A 240 -5.82 -13.67 -6.90
CA SER A 240 -4.46 -14.19 -7.12
C SER A 240 -3.75 -13.47 -8.26
N SER A 241 -4.44 -13.12 -9.34
CA SER A 241 -3.85 -12.42 -10.48
C SER A 241 -3.23 -11.09 -10.04
N GLU A 242 -3.97 -10.29 -9.27
CA GLU A 242 -3.48 -8.99 -8.79
C GLU A 242 -2.34 -9.14 -7.78
N MET A 243 -2.43 -10.14 -6.90
CA MET A 243 -1.35 -10.49 -5.98
C MET A 243 -0.08 -10.86 -6.73
N VAL A 244 -0.18 -11.72 -7.75
CA VAL A 244 0.97 -12.19 -8.56
C VAL A 244 1.61 -11.03 -9.29
N THR A 245 0.83 -10.08 -9.82
CA THR A 245 1.37 -8.86 -10.45
C THR A 245 2.23 -8.06 -9.47
N ASN A 246 1.70 -7.75 -8.28
CA ASN A 246 2.42 -6.97 -7.27
C ASN A 246 3.60 -7.73 -6.65
N LEU A 247 3.45 -9.04 -6.47
CA LEU A 247 4.52 -9.92 -6.00
C LEU A 247 5.64 -10.03 -7.03
N SER A 248 5.31 -10.13 -8.32
CA SER A 248 6.29 -10.16 -9.41
C SER A 248 7.09 -8.87 -9.45
N ALA A 249 6.42 -7.71 -9.34
CA ALA A 249 7.11 -6.42 -9.24
C ALA A 249 8.05 -6.36 -8.03
N SER A 250 7.63 -6.90 -6.87
CA SER A 250 8.45 -6.98 -5.67
C SER A 250 9.67 -7.89 -5.87
N ILE A 251 9.49 -9.07 -6.47
CA ILE A 251 10.57 -10.02 -6.79
C ILE A 251 11.58 -9.38 -7.75
N ILE A 252 11.11 -8.72 -8.81
CA ILE A 252 11.98 -8.03 -9.77
C ILE A 252 12.84 -6.98 -9.05
N ASN A 253 12.25 -6.16 -8.18
CA ASN A 253 12.98 -5.17 -7.39
C ASN A 253 14.01 -5.81 -6.44
N ILE A 254 13.66 -6.93 -5.78
CA ILE A 254 14.60 -7.69 -4.94
C ILE A 254 15.78 -8.17 -5.77
N LEU A 255 15.54 -8.75 -6.96
CA LEU A 255 16.59 -9.23 -7.85
C LEU A 255 17.50 -8.08 -8.34
N TYR A 256 16.93 -6.91 -8.65
CA TYR A 256 17.72 -5.71 -8.97
C TYR A 256 18.61 -5.30 -7.80
N ASN A 257 18.06 -5.20 -6.60
CA ASN A 257 18.83 -4.87 -5.39
C ASN A 257 19.95 -5.87 -5.13
N PHE A 258 19.71 -7.17 -5.33
CA PHE A 258 20.76 -8.20 -5.23
C PHE A 258 21.91 -7.97 -6.21
N GLN A 259 21.60 -7.70 -7.48
CA GLN A 259 22.64 -7.45 -8.48
C GLN A 259 23.40 -6.16 -8.18
N LEU A 260 22.71 -5.12 -7.74
CA LEU A 260 23.33 -3.85 -7.34
C LEU A 260 24.23 -4.00 -6.12
N MET A 261 23.78 -4.76 -5.11
CA MET A 261 24.60 -5.08 -3.94
C MET A 261 25.90 -5.80 -4.35
N LYS A 262 25.82 -6.75 -5.29
CA LYS A 262 26.98 -7.50 -5.76
C LYS A 262 27.95 -6.66 -6.60
N LEU A 263 27.42 -5.78 -7.47
CA LEU A 263 28.23 -5.02 -8.44
C LEU A 263 28.79 -3.71 -7.87
N ALA A 264 28.02 -3.02 -7.03
CA ALA A 264 28.32 -1.66 -6.59
C ALA A 264 28.11 -1.44 -5.07
N GLY A 265 27.80 -2.52 -4.33
CA GLY A 265 27.57 -2.47 -2.89
C GLY A 265 26.42 -1.55 -2.49
N GLU A 266 26.47 -1.06 -1.25
CA GLU A 266 25.49 -0.15 -0.67
C GLU A 266 25.29 1.14 -1.50
N ASN A 267 26.38 1.70 -2.02
CA ASN A 267 26.33 2.92 -2.84
C ASN A 267 25.52 2.70 -4.13
N GLY A 268 25.57 1.50 -4.71
CA GLY A 268 24.78 1.13 -5.88
C GLY A 268 23.28 1.14 -5.61
N ILE A 269 22.86 0.60 -4.46
CA ILE A 269 21.45 0.59 -4.05
C ILE A 269 20.96 2.01 -3.76
N ALA A 270 21.75 2.83 -3.07
CA ALA A 270 21.40 4.22 -2.82
C ALA A 270 21.24 5.02 -4.13
N ALA A 271 22.17 4.86 -5.08
CA ALA A 271 22.08 5.50 -6.39
C ALA A 271 20.84 5.04 -7.17
N TYR A 272 20.53 3.74 -7.16
CA TYR A 272 19.32 3.21 -7.79
C TYR A 272 18.04 3.77 -7.19
N GLY A 273 17.96 3.92 -5.85
CA GLY A 273 16.83 4.56 -5.18
C GLY A 273 16.58 5.98 -5.68
N ILE A 274 17.64 6.79 -5.83
CA ILE A 274 17.54 8.15 -6.39
C ILE A 274 17.05 8.12 -7.85
N ILE A 275 17.61 7.22 -8.67
CA ILE A 275 17.18 7.04 -10.08
C ILE A 275 15.71 6.65 -10.15
N MET A 276 15.23 5.78 -9.25
CA MET A 276 13.82 5.36 -9.18
C MET A 276 12.90 6.52 -8.84
N TYR A 277 13.28 7.42 -7.93
CA TYR A 277 12.48 8.61 -7.66
C TYR A 277 12.39 9.56 -8.86
N VAL A 278 13.51 9.75 -9.58
CA VAL A 278 13.51 10.53 -10.82
C VAL A 278 12.64 9.85 -11.88
N ASN A 279 12.76 8.53 -12.04
CA ASN A 279 11.92 7.76 -12.96
C ASN A 279 10.44 7.91 -12.63
N PHE A 280 10.07 7.85 -11.34
CA PHE A 280 8.70 8.03 -10.90
C PHE A 280 8.14 9.41 -11.22
N ALA A 281 8.97 10.47 -11.14
CA ALA A 281 8.56 11.81 -11.55
C ALA A 281 8.21 11.89 -13.05
N PHE A 282 8.96 11.21 -13.92
CA PHE A 282 8.62 11.14 -15.34
C PHE A 282 7.41 10.24 -15.61
N MET A 283 7.33 9.09 -14.93
CA MET A 283 6.22 8.14 -15.06
C MET A 283 4.90 8.70 -14.54
N ALA A 284 4.92 9.63 -13.57
CA ALA A 284 3.73 10.23 -12.97
C ALA A 284 2.76 10.81 -14.01
N ILE A 285 3.28 11.43 -15.07
CA ILE A 285 2.46 12.01 -16.14
C ILE A 285 1.73 10.89 -16.91
N TYR A 286 2.43 9.83 -17.26
CA TYR A 286 1.87 8.68 -17.97
C TYR A 286 0.87 7.91 -17.11
N LEU A 287 1.18 7.69 -15.83
CA LEU A 287 0.29 7.02 -14.88
C LEU A 287 -0.98 7.84 -14.63
N GLY A 288 -0.84 9.15 -14.44
CA GLY A 288 -1.99 10.04 -14.30
C GLY A 288 -2.84 10.05 -15.55
N TYR A 289 -2.23 9.98 -16.73
CA TYR A 289 -2.95 9.83 -17.99
C TYR A 289 -3.76 8.54 -18.03
N ALA A 290 -3.11 7.40 -17.75
CA ALA A 290 -3.75 6.09 -17.75
C ALA A 290 -4.91 6.00 -16.75
N ILE A 291 -4.75 6.54 -15.53
CA ILE A 291 -5.82 6.59 -14.52
C ILE A 291 -6.99 7.44 -15.00
N GLY A 292 -6.70 8.59 -15.61
CA GLY A 292 -7.74 9.49 -16.12
C GLY A 292 -8.45 8.96 -17.37
N SER A 293 -7.80 8.13 -18.18
CA SER A 293 -8.38 7.56 -19.40
C SER A 293 -8.98 6.16 -19.23
N SER A 294 -8.82 5.55 -18.06
CA SER A 294 -9.29 4.18 -17.79
C SER A 294 -10.81 4.06 -17.62
N PRO A 295 -11.52 5.03 -17.02
CA PRO A 295 -12.99 5.11 -17.08
C PRO A 295 -13.47 5.55 -18.47
#